data_AF-A0A7V3VY99-F1
#
_entry.id   AF-A0A7V3VY99-F1
#
_cell.length_a   1.000
_cell.length_b   1.000
_cell.length_c   1.000
_cell.angle_alpha   90.00
_cell.angle_beta   90.00
_cell.angle_gamma   90.00
#
_symmetry.space_group_name_H-M   'P 1'
#
loop_
_entity.id
_entity.type
_entity.pdbx_description
1 polymer ?
#
loop_
_entity_poly.entity_id
_entity_poly.type
_entity_poly.pdbx_seq_one_letter_code
_entity_poly.pdbx_strand_id
1 'polypeptide(L)'
;MNCRDAYELLQQSLDGTPMESPEWLAHLRHCAECRAWASASRRLQDGLRLWAPALPPSDLAERIVERVLLERRHTRRRLRRRWAVGVGLAAGLVLALTGLLHQLTPSVRPTTIANRQQQLPTPTATAKRQQQLQGEPAPTLREPAAQLSGAFAALSNETAKAGEGLSEGLEPVATSARRAVDLFLRELPMETETN
;
A
#
# COMPACT_ATOMS: atom_id res chain seq x y z
N MET A 1 12.05 2.01 -41.46
CA MET A 1 12.94 2.36 -40.35
C MET A 1 13.96 3.40 -40.80
N ASN A 2 14.08 4.50 -40.05
CA ASN A 2 15.09 5.54 -40.28
C ASN A 2 16.40 5.20 -39.52
N CYS A 3 17.50 5.96 -39.74
CA CYS A 3 18.78 5.68 -39.07
C CYS A 3 18.74 5.84 -37.54
N ARG A 4 17.86 6.69 -37.02
CA ARG A 4 17.72 6.92 -35.57
C ARG A 4 17.12 5.71 -34.88
N ASP A 5 16.01 5.19 -35.40
CA ASP A 5 15.38 3.97 -34.87
C ASP A 5 16.39 2.80 -34.92
N ALA A 6 17.18 2.75 -35.99
CA ALA A 6 18.25 1.78 -36.20
C ALA A 6 19.34 1.87 -35.10
N TYR A 7 19.70 3.08 -34.69
CA TYR A 7 20.66 3.33 -33.62
C TYR A 7 20.10 2.95 -32.24
N GLU A 8 18.83 3.28 -31.96
CA GLU A 8 18.16 2.91 -30.71
C GLU A 8 18.08 1.38 -30.56
N LEU A 9 17.75 0.68 -31.64
CA LEU A 9 17.82 -0.77 -31.71
C LEU A 9 19.25 -1.27 -31.42
N LEU A 10 20.26 -0.76 -32.12
CA LEU A 10 21.65 -1.14 -31.86
C LEU A 10 22.05 -0.96 -30.38
N GLN A 11 21.64 0.14 -29.75
CA GLN A 11 21.88 0.39 -28.33
C GLN A 11 21.19 -0.65 -27.43
N GLN A 12 19.93 -0.98 -27.69
CA GLN A 12 19.21 -2.03 -26.96
C GLN A 12 19.93 -3.40 -27.04
N SER A 13 20.54 -3.72 -28.19
CA SER A 13 21.34 -4.95 -28.30
C SER A 13 22.65 -4.92 -27.54
N LEU A 14 23.27 -3.75 -27.38
CA LEU A 14 24.47 -3.58 -26.54
C LEU A 14 24.12 -3.68 -25.05
N ASP A 15 22.90 -3.30 -24.68
CA ASP A 15 22.35 -3.46 -23.33
C ASP A 15 21.91 -4.91 -23.03
N GLY A 16 22.10 -5.84 -23.96
CA GLY A 16 21.78 -7.27 -23.80
C GLY A 16 20.33 -7.65 -24.07
N THR A 17 19.53 -6.73 -24.64
CA THR A 17 18.16 -7.06 -25.08
C THR A 17 18.22 -7.80 -26.42
N PRO A 18 17.67 -9.02 -26.54
CA PRO A 18 17.69 -9.75 -27.80
C PRO A 18 16.88 -8.97 -28.85
N MET A 19 17.48 -8.75 -30.01
CA MET A 19 16.87 -8.04 -31.12
C MET A 19 16.64 -8.95 -32.31
N GLU A 20 15.36 -9.18 -32.62
CA GLU A 20 14.94 -9.87 -33.84
C GLU A 20 13.94 -8.99 -34.59
N SER A 21 14.44 -7.96 -35.27
CA SER A 21 13.63 -7.11 -36.16
C SER A 21 14.02 -7.36 -37.62
N PRO A 22 13.12 -7.90 -38.47
CA PRO A 22 13.39 -8.07 -39.90
C PRO A 22 13.58 -6.72 -40.61
N GLU A 23 12.97 -5.65 -40.09
CA GLU A 23 13.12 -4.28 -40.60
C GLU A 23 14.54 -3.74 -40.38
N TRP A 24 15.16 -4.07 -39.25
CA TRP A 24 16.56 -3.74 -38.97
C TRP A 24 17.51 -4.40 -39.97
N LEU A 25 17.32 -5.70 -40.24
CA LEU A 25 18.09 -6.42 -41.25
C LEU A 25 17.87 -5.88 -42.67
N ALA A 26 16.65 -5.43 -43.00
CA ALA A 26 16.36 -4.76 -44.26
C ALA A 26 17.10 -3.41 -44.36
N HIS A 27 17.14 -2.61 -43.30
CA HIS A 27 17.84 -1.33 -43.28
C HIS A 27 19.37 -1.48 -43.39
N LEU A 28 19.97 -2.45 -42.70
CA LEU A 28 21.41 -2.73 -42.79
C LEU A 28 21.88 -3.06 -44.22
N ARG A 29 21.00 -3.63 -45.05
CA ARG A 29 21.27 -3.90 -46.47
C ARG A 29 21.36 -2.63 -47.31
N HIS A 30 20.69 -1.55 -46.92
CA HIS A 30 20.60 -0.31 -47.70
C HIS A 30 21.45 0.84 -47.13
N CYS A 31 21.74 0.85 -45.83
CA CYS A 31 22.50 1.91 -45.17
C CYS A 31 23.93 1.46 -44.84
N ALA A 32 24.93 2.06 -45.51
CA ALA A 32 26.35 1.71 -45.31
C ALA A 32 26.87 2.15 -43.92
N GLU A 33 26.41 3.29 -43.41
CA GLU A 33 26.81 3.82 -42.10
C GLU A 33 26.33 2.90 -40.97
N CYS A 34 25.04 2.57 -40.95
CA CYS A 34 24.48 1.66 -39.94
C CYS A 34 25.14 0.28 -39.99
N ARG A 35 25.56 -0.19 -41.17
CA ARG A 35 26.34 -1.44 -41.32
C ARG A 35 27.73 -1.34 -40.69
N ALA A 36 28.42 -0.20 -40.89
CA ALA A 36 29.71 0.03 -40.25
C ALA A 36 29.58 0.00 -38.71
N TRP A 37 28.59 0.71 -38.15
CA TRP A 37 28.30 0.70 -36.71
C TRP A 37 27.94 -0.69 -36.17
N ALA A 38 27.09 -1.44 -36.87
CA ALA A 38 26.74 -2.80 -36.48
C ALA A 38 27.97 -3.73 -36.48
N SER A 39 28.86 -3.62 -37.46
CA SER A 39 30.10 -4.39 -37.52
C SER A 39 31.10 -4.00 -36.41
N ALA A 40 31.20 -2.72 -36.08
CA ALA A 40 32.03 -2.23 -34.98
C ALA A 40 31.50 -2.73 -33.63
N SER A 41 30.19 -2.67 -33.41
CA SER A 41 29.52 -3.16 -32.21
C SER A 41 29.71 -4.66 -32.03
N ARG A 42 29.60 -5.45 -33.11
CA ARG A 42 29.86 -6.89 -33.06
C ARG A 42 31.30 -7.20 -32.68
N ARG A 43 32.28 -6.53 -33.30
CA ARG A 43 33.71 -6.69 -32.94
C ARG A 43 33.99 -6.33 -31.48
N LEU A 44 33.36 -5.27 -30.97
CA LEU A 44 33.45 -4.91 -29.56
C LEU A 44 32.90 -6.01 -28.67
N GLN A 45 31.68 -6.51 -28.94
CA GLN A 45 31.08 -7.60 -28.18
C GLN A 45 31.92 -8.87 -28.23
N ASP A 46 32.44 -9.24 -29.40
CA ASP A 46 33.33 -10.39 -29.56
C ASP A 46 34.63 -10.20 -28.74
N GLY A 47 35.22 -9.00 -28.76
CA GLY A 47 36.38 -8.67 -27.93
C GLY A 47 36.08 -8.75 -26.43
N LEU A 48 34.93 -8.24 -25.99
CA LEU A 48 34.47 -8.33 -24.60
C LEU A 48 34.25 -9.78 -24.16
N ARG A 49 33.80 -10.67 -25.06
CA ARG A 49 33.63 -12.10 -24.79
C ARG A 49 34.96 -12.84 -24.62
N LEU A 50 36.01 -12.37 -25.29
CA LEU A 50 37.36 -12.93 -25.17
C LEU A 50 38.08 -12.44 -23.91
N TRP A 51 37.63 -11.34 -23.30
CA TRP A 51 38.13 -10.94 -21.99
C TRP A 51 37.70 -11.97 -20.95
N ALA A 52 38.71 -12.61 -20.35
CA ALA A 52 38.52 -13.51 -19.23
C ALA A 52 37.69 -12.77 -18.16
N PRO A 53 36.57 -13.34 -17.71
CA PRO A 53 35.82 -12.77 -16.62
C PRO A 53 36.76 -12.61 -15.43
N ALA A 54 36.79 -11.43 -14.81
CA ALA A 54 37.49 -11.27 -13.55
C ALA A 54 36.92 -12.30 -12.57
N LEU A 55 37.77 -13.15 -11.99
CA LEU A 55 37.31 -14.07 -10.96
C LEU A 55 36.77 -13.21 -9.79
N PRO A 56 35.49 -13.33 -9.43
CA PRO A 56 34.98 -12.64 -8.27
C PRO A 56 35.73 -13.15 -7.03
N PRO A 57 35.92 -12.32 -6.00
CA PRO A 57 36.51 -12.79 -4.76
C PRO A 57 35.59 -13.87 -4.16
N SER A 58 36.19 -14.88 -3.52
CA SER A 58 35.47 -16.09 -3.07
C SER A 58 34.37 -15.81 -2.04
N ASP A 59 34.43 -14.66 -1.37
CA ASP A 59 33.47 -14.20 -0.37
C ASP A 59 32.30 -13.38 -0.96
N LEU A 60 32.33 -13.03 -2.25
CA LEU A 60 31.32 -12.14 -2.85
C LEU A 60 29.91 -12.71 -2.72
N ALA A 61 29.75 -14.01 -3.01
CA ALA A 61 28.47 -14.69 -2.93
C ALA A 61 27.92 -14.66 -1.50
N GLU A 62 28.78 -14.92 -0.51
CA GLU A 62 28.40 -14.87 0.91
C GLU A 62 27.98 -13.46 1.33
N ARG A 63 28.75 -12.43 0.94
CA ARG A 63 28.43 -11.03 1.24
C ARG A 63 27.12 -10.57 0.61
N ILE A 64 26.83 -10.98 -0.63
CA ILE A 64 25.56 -10.69 -1.29
C ILE A 64 24.41 -11.37 -0.53
N VAL A 65 24.54 -12.66 -0.21
CA VAL A 65 23.52 -13.41 0.53
C VAL A 65 23.28 -12.79 1.91
N GLU A 66 24.34 -12.46 2.65
CA GLU A 66 24.23 -11.81 3.95
C GLU A 66 23.49 -10.47 3.83
N ARG A 67 23.84 -9.64 2.83
CA ARG A 67 23.19 -8.35 2.59
C ARG A 67 21.72 -8.51 2.25
N VAL A 68 21.38 -9.45 1.37
CA VAL A 68 19.98 -9.74 0.97
C VAL A 68 19.17 -10.26 2.16
N LEU A 69 19.74 -11.13 3.00
CA LEU A 69 19.07 -11.64 4.19
C LEU A 69 18.86 -10.53 5.24
N LEU A 70 19.85 -9.67 5.44
CA LEU A 70 19.75 -8.51 6.31
C LEU A 70 18.65 -7.55 5.83
N GLU A 71 18.63 -7.24 4.53
CA GLU A 71 17.60 -6.40 3.93
C GLU A 71 16.20 -7.01 4.08
N ARG A 72 16.03 -8.30 3.78
CA ARG A 72 14.76 -9.03 4.01
C ARG A 72 14.30 -8.96 5.46
N ARG A 73 15.21 -9.07 6.43
CA ARG A 73 14.89 -8.93 7.86
C ARG A 73 14.42 -7.51 8.18
N HIS A 74 15.08 -6.48 7.66
CA HIS A 74 14.66 -5.08 7.86
C HIS A 74 13.28 -4.80 7.27
N THR A 75 13.03 -5.24 6.03
CA THR A 75 11.74 -5.04 5.36
C THR A 75 10.62 -5.76 6.11
N ARG A 76 10.84 -7.02 6.51
CA ARG A 76 9.87 -7.76 7.34
C ARG A 76 9.59 -7.07 8.69
N ARG A 77 10.60 -6.51 9.35
CA ARG A 77 10.41 -5.76 10.61
C ARG A 77 9.58 -4.50 10.40
N ARG A 78 9.82 -3.75 9.32
CA ARG A 78 9.02 -2.55 8.98
C ARG A 78 7.57 -2.90 8.68
N LEU A 79 7.33 -3.95 7.89
CA LEU A 79 5.98 -4.43 7.64
C LEU A 79 5.31 -4.84 8.95
N ARG A 80 5.93 -5.71 9.75
CA ARG A 80 5.37 -6.14 11.04
C ARG A 80 5.00 -4.97 11.95
N ARG A 81 5.82 -3.93 12.01
CA ARG A 81 5.49 -2.70 12.76
C ARG A 81 4.27 -1.99 12.19
N ARG A 82 4.16 -1.84 10.88
CA ARG A 82 2.97 -1.23 10.22
C ARG A 82 1.71 -2.05 10.49
N TRP A 83 1.79 -3.37 10.36
CA TRP A 83 0.69 -4.28 10.68
C TRP A 83 0.29 -4.21 12.16
N ALA A 84 1.26 -4.20 13.08
CA ALA A 84 0.99 -4.09 14.52
C ALA A 84 0.28 -2.77 14.87
N VAL A 85 0.70 -1.64 14.28
CA VAL A 85 0.02 -0.35 14.46
C VAL A 85 -1.41 -0.40 13.90
N GLY A 86 -1.59 -0.95 12.69
CA GLY A 86 -2.91 -1.08 12.07
C GLY A 86 -3.87 -1.96 12.89
N VAL A 87 -3.39 -3.11 13.37
CA VAL A 87 -4.16 -4.02 14.24
C VAL A 87 -4.49 -3.34 15.58
N GLY A 88 -3.54 -2.59 16.16
CA GLY A 88 -3.77 -1.84 17.39
C GLY A 88 -4.87 -0.78 17.25
N LEU A 89 -4.85 0.00 16.16
CA LEU A 89 -5.90 0.98 15.88
C LEU A 89 -7.26 0.34 15.65
N ALA A 90 -7.31 -0.76 14.88
CA ALA A 90 -8.56 -1.50 14.66
C ALA A 90 -9.14 -2.03 15.97
N ALA A 91 -8.32 -2.64 16.83
CA ALA A 91 -8.74 -3.13 18.13
C ALA A 91 -9.26 -2.00 19.05
N GLY A 92 -8.58 -0.84 19.06
CA GLY A 92 -9.03 0.34 19.81
C GLY A 92 -10.37 0.88 19.33
N LEU A 93 -10.60 0.90 18.02
CA LEU A 93 -11.85 1.35 17.41
C LEU A 93 -13.01 0.40 17.74
N VAL A 94 -12.77 -0.91 17.71
CA VAL A 94 -13.74 -1.93 18.15
C VAL A 94 -14.11 -1.72 19.61
N LEU A 95 -13.13 -1.59 20.52
CA LEU A 95 -13.39 -1.34 21.94
C LEU A 95 -14.18 -0.05 22.20
N ALA A 96 -13.84 1.03 21.48
CA ALA A 96 -14.57 2.30 21.57
C ALA A 96 -16.01 2.17 21.08
N LEU A 97 -16.23 1.49 19.95
CA LEU A 97 -17.56 1.23 19.40
C LEU A 97 -18.39 0.36 20.35
N THR A 98 -17.81 -0.72 20.89
CA THR A 98 -18.48 -1.59 21.87
C THR A 98 -18.86 -0.82 23.12
N GLY A 99 -17.95 0.03 23.64
CA GLY A 99 -18.23 0.90 24.78
C GLY A 99 -19.36 1.90 24.50
N LEU A 100 -19.38 2.50 23.30
CA LEU A 100 -20.44 3.41 22.87
C LEU A 100 -21.79 2.69 22.76
N LEU A 101 -21.81 1.50 22.15
CA LEU A 101 -23.01 0.67 22.05
C LEU A 101 -23.54 0.29 23.43
N HIS A 102 -22.67 -0.05 24.39
CA HIS A 102 -23.05 -0.40 25.74
C HIS A 102 -23.65 0.78 26.54
N GLN A 103 -23.26 2.02 26.21
CA GLN A 103 -23.87 3.23 26.77
C GLN A 103 -25.24 3.54 26.14
N LEU A 104 -25.39 3.27 24.84
CA LEU A 104 -26.64 3.51 24.11
C LEU A 104 -27.69 2.43 24.38
N THR A 105 -27.30 1.22 24.77
CA THR A 105 -28.26 0.21 25.21
C THR A 105 -28.77 0.61 26.60
N PRO A 106 -30.04 1.06 26.74
CA PRO A 106 -30.60 1.33 28.05
C PRO A 106 -30.52 0.03 28.84
N SER A 107 -29.92 0.09 30.02
CA SER A 107 -29.84 -1.07 30.91
C SER A 107 -31.28 -1.52 31.15
N VAL A 108 -31.67 -2.62 30.50
CA VAL A 108 -32.90 -3.34 30.82
C VAL A 108 -32.65 -3.80 32.24
N ARG A 109 -33.12 -3.00 33.21
CA ARG A 109 -33.13 -3.41 34.60
C ARG A 109 -33.87 -4.74 34.57
N PRO A 110 -33.24 -5.87 34.90
CA PRO A 110 -33.97 -7.11 34.99
C PRO A 110 -35.07 -6.82 35.99
N THR A 111 -36.31 -6.81 35.50
CA THR A 111 -37.48 -6.69 36.35
C THR A 111 -37.34 -7.86 37.28
N THR A 112 -36.86 -7.58 38.48
CA THR A 112 -36.70 -8.56 39.53
C THR A 112 -38.14 -8.94 39.80
N ILE A 113 -38.59 -10.05 39.20
CA ILE A 113 -39.87 -10.65 39.53
C ILE A 113 -39.68 -11.01 40.99
N ALA A 114 -40.21 -10.13 41.83
CA ALA A 114 -40.28 -10.31 43.24
C ALA A 114 -40.95 -11.66 43.45
N ASN A 115 -40.14 -12.64 43.86
CA ASN A 115 -40.67 -13.75 44.60
C ASN A 115 -41.27 -13.13 45.86
N ARG A 116 -42.59 -12.94 45.78
CA ARG A 116 -43.46 -12.37 46.78
C ARG A 116 -43.59 -13.40 47.90
N GLN A 117 -42.59 -13.47 48.78
CA GLN A 117 -42.83 -13.92 50.15
C GLN A 117 -43.05 -12.68 51.02
N GLN A 118 -44.26 -12.62 51.55
CA GLN A 118 -44.80 -11.59 52.42
C GLN A 118 -43.85 -11.30 53.58
N GLN A 119 -43.56 -10.01 53.80
CA GLN A 119 -43.27 -9.56 55.16
C GLN A 119 -43.88 -8.17 55.42
N LEU A 120 -44.50 -8.13 56.59
CA LEU A 120 -45.48 -7.24 57.16
C LEU A 120 -44.84 -5.89 57.55
N PRO A 121 -45.59 -4.76 57.58
CA PRO A 121 -45.01 -3.42 57.65
C PRO A 121 -44.63 -3.02 59.09
N THR A 122 -43.66 -2.12 59.20
CA THR A 122 -43.47 -1.28 60.39
C THR A 122 -43.15 0.15 59.94
N PRO A 123 -43.88 1.17 60.42
CA PRO A 123 -43.68 2.55 60.01
C PRO A 123 -42.69 3.25 60.95
N THR A 124 -41.67 3.94 60.43
CA THR A 124 -41.16 5.13 61.13
C THR A 124 -40.62 6.17 60.15
N ALA A 125 -41.06 7.39 60.37
CA ALA A 125 -40.77 8.61 59.65
C ALA A 125 -39.30 9.06 59.77
N THR A 126 -38.79 9.73 58.73
CA THR A 126 -38.04 11.01 58.76
C THR A 126 -37.52 11.27 57.34
N ALA A 127 -37.96 12.29 56.61
CA ALA A 127 -37.76 13.73 56.78
C ALA A 127 -36.77 14.26 55.71
N LYS A 128 -37.29 15.18 54.89
CA LYS A 128 -36.62 16.31 54.21
C LYS A 128 -35.30 16.03 53.47
N ARG A 129 -35.32 16.25 52.14
CA ARG A 129 -34.61 17.40 51.49
C ARG A 129 -35.00 17.54 50.01
N GLN A 130 -36.19 18.06 49.76
CA GLN A 130 -36.49 18.77 48.53
C GLN A 130 -36.14 20.25 48.76
N GLN A 131 -35.16 20.76 48.02
CA GLN A 131 -35.05 22.16 47.57
C GLN A 131 -33.64 22.40 47.01
N GLN A 132 -33.52 22.51 45.69
CA GLN A 132 -32.97 23.68 44.97
C GLN A 132 -33.01 23.35 43.47
N LEU A 133 -34.03 23.84 42.75
CA LEU A 133 -33.99 25.09 41.95
C LEU A 133 -32.81 25.09 40.96
N GLN A 134 -33.06 24.76 39.69
CA GLN A 134 -33.60 25.67 38.65
C GLN A 134 -32.55 26.63 38.10
N GLY A 135 -32.36 26.56 36.79
CA GLY A 135 -32.07 27.73 35.97
C GLY A 135 -30.67 27.78 35.36
N GLU A 136 -30.46 27.05 34.26
CA GLU A 136 -29.50 27.50 33.25
C GLU A 136 -30.07 27.22 31.85
N PRO A 137 -30.33 28.23 31.01
CA PRO A 137 -30.86 28.03 29.67
C PRO A 137 -29.78 27.40 28.79
N ALA A 138 -30.08 26.22 28.26
CA ALA A 138 -29.20 25.49 27.36
C ALA A 138 -28.89 26.35 26.11
N PRO A 139 -27.61 26.54 25.77
CA PRO A 139 -27.24 27.20 24.52
C PRO A 139 -27.68 26.32 23.34
N THR A 140 -28.54 26.88 22.49
CA THR A 140 -28.95 26.26 21.23
C THR A 140 -27.75 26.13 20.29
N LEU A 141 -27.10 24.97 20.31
CA LEU A 141 -26.04 24.52 19.41
C LEU A 141 -26.56 24.23 17.99
N ARG A 142 -27.22 25.19 17.33
CA ARG A 142 -27.71 25.01 15.94
C ARG A 142 -26.81 25.58 14.86
N GLU A 143 -25.79 26.36 15.22
CA GLU A 143 -24.86 26.98 14.27
C GLU A 143 -23.52 26.26 13.97
N PRO A 144 -23.03 25.23 14.71
CA PRO A 144 -21.71 24.66 14.41
C PRO A 144 -21.68 23.69 13.21
N ALA A 145 -22.83 23.19 12.74
CA ALA A 145 -22.87 22.20 11.66
C ALA A 145 -22.50 22.77 10.27
N ALA A 146 -22.81 24.06 10.01
CA ALA A 146 -22.50 24.71 8.73
C ALA A 146 -21.03 25.14 8.61
N GLN A 147 -20.36 25.46 9.73
CA GLN A 147 -18.92 25.77 9.71
C GLN A 147 -18.05 24.51 9.59
N LEU A 148 -18.50 23.39 10.17
CA LEU A 148 -17.81 22.10 10.06
C LEU A 148 -17.81 21.55 8.62
N SER A 149 -18.92 21.66 7.89
CA SER A 149 -18.99 21.19 6.50
C SER A 149 -18.08 22.00 5.56
N GLY A 150 -17.94 23.30 5.78
CA GLY A 150 -16.99 24.15 5.06
C GLY A 150 -15.53 23.79 5.33
N ALA A 151 -15.17 23.52 6.60
CA ALA A 151 -13.82 23.09 6.97
C ALA A 151 -13.46 21.73 6.37
N PHE A 152 -14.41 20.78 6.32
CA PHE A 152 -14.20 19.47 5.67
C PHE A 152 -14.06 19.58 4.15
N ALA A 153 -14.80 20.47 3.49
CA ALA A 153 -14.67 20.70 2.05
C ALA A 153 -13.30 21.32 1.70
N ALA A 154 -12.83 22.27 2.52
CA ALA A 154 -11.49 22.85 2.37
C ALA A 154 -10.38 21.80 2.55
N LEU A 155 -10.49 20.96 3.59
CA LEU A 155 -9.53 19.88 3.84
C LEU A 155 -9.53 18.84 2.72
N SER A 156 -10.70 18.48 2.19
CA SER A 156 -10.85 17.53 1.08
C SER A 156 -10.16 18.02 -0.19
N ASN A 157 -10.36 19.30 -0.55
CA ASN A 157 -9.69 19.92 -1.70
C ASN A 157 -8.17 20.03 -1.51
N GLU A 158 -7.70 20.31 -0.31
CA GLU A 158 -6.27 20.33 0.02
C GLU A 158 -5.65 18.93 -0.11
N THR A 159 -6.34 17.88 0.37
CA THR A 159 -5.88 16.49 0.22
C THR A 159 -5.93 15.98 -1.22
N ALA A 160 -6.91 16.42 -2.02
CA ALA A 160 -6.96 16.09 -3.45
C ALA A 160 -5.76 16.69 -4.20
N LYS A 161 -5.41 17.94 -3.88
CA LYS A 161 -4.26 18.64 -4.47
C LYS A 161 -2.92 18.06 -4.01
N ALA A 162 -2.82 17.59 -2.77
CA ALA A 162 -1.65 16.87 -2.28
C ALA A 162 -1.52 15.45 -2.87
N GLY A 163 -2.64 14.82 -3.25
CA GLY A 163 -2.66 13.51 -3.92
C GLY A 163 -2.06 13.54 -5.33
N GLU A 164 -2.23 14.66 -6.04
CA GLU A 164 -1.76 14.82 -7.43
C GLU A 164 -0.23 14.75 -7.54
N GLY A 165 0.51 15.28 -6.56
CA GLY A 165 1.98 15.16 -6.49
C GLY A 165 2.47 13.78 -6.04
N LEU A 166 1.64 12.99 -5.36
CA LEU A 166 1.97 11.62 -4.95
C LEU A 166 1.80 10.62 -6.09
N SER A 167 0.88 10.86 -7.02
CA SER A 167 0.72 10.03 -8.22
C SER A 167 1.96 10.04 -9.12
N GLU A 168 2.62 11.18 -9.30
CA GLU A 168 3.86 11.26 -10.10
C GLU A 168 5.04 10.54 -9.42
N GLY A 169 5.13 10.57 -8.09
CA GLY A 169 6.20 9.90 -7.35
C GLY A 169 6.01 8.38 -7.17
N LEU A 170 4.77 7.89 -7.29
CA LEU A 170 4.43 6.47 -7.07
C LEU A 170 4.25 5.69 -8.37
N GLU A 171 4.21 6.35 -9.53
CA GLU A 171 4.20 5.71 -10.85
C GLU A 171 5.25 4.58 -10.94
N PRO A 172 6.56 4.79 -10.59
CA PRO A 172 7.57 3.74 -10.69
C PRO A 172 7.29 2.52 -9.81
N VAL A 173 6.68 2.74 -8.65
CA VAL A 173 6.33 1.66 -7.70
C VAL A 173 5.10 0.91 -8.19
N ALA A 174 4.11 1.61 -8.75
CA ALA A 174 2.91 1.02 -9.32
C ALA A 174 3.23 0.19 -10.57
N THR A 175 4.14 0.65 -11.45
CA THR A 175 4.60 -0.14 -12.60
C THR A 175 5.34 -1.40 -12.15
N SER A 176 6.21 -1.29 -11.14
CA SER A 176 6.94 -2.45 -10.60
C SER A 176 6.01 -3.46 -9.93
N ALA A 177 4.98 -3.01 -9.22
CA ALA A 177 3.99 -3.87 -8.58
C ALA A 177 3.12 -4.61 -9.62
N ARG A 178 2.66 -3.90 -10.67
CA ARG A 178 1.95 -4.53 -11.79
C ARG A 178 2.80 -5.60 -12.47
N ARG A 179 4.08 -5.32 -12.72
CA ARG A 179 5.00 -6.29 -13.34
C ARG A 179 5.21 -7.54 -12.48
N ALA A 180 5.27 -7.37 -11.15
CA ALA A 180 5.40 -8.50 -10.23
C ALA A 180 4.13 -9.36 -10.18
N VAL A 181 2.94 -8.74 -10.18
CA VAL A 181 1.66 -9.46 -10.24
C VAL A 181 1.51 -10.21 -11.56
N ASP A 182 1.92 -9.61 -12.68
CA ASP A 182 1.83 -10.23 -14.01
C ASP A 182 2.77 -11.45 -14.13
N LEU A 183 3.97 -11.39 -13.54
CA LEU A 183 4.86 -12.56 -13.41
C LEU A 183 4.23 -13.67 -12.57
N PHE A 184 3.60 -13.30 -11.45
CA PHE A 184 2.96 -14.27 -10.55
C PHE A 184 1.75 -14.95 -11.20
N LEU A 185 0.93 -14.20 -11.94
CA LEU A 185 -0.22 -14.75 -12.67
C LEU A 185 0.20 -15.68 -13.82
N ARG A 186 1.37 -15.45 -14.43
CA ARG A 186 1.94 -16.36 -15.44
C ARG A 186 2.46 -17.69 -14.87
N GLU A 187 2.87 -17.71 -13.61
CA GLU A 187 3.37 -18.92 -12.95
C GLU A 187 2.26 -19.80 -12.37
N LEU A 188 1.02 -19.33 -12.31
CA LEU A 188 -0.09 -20.16 -11.87
C LEU A 188 -0.45 -21.16 -12.99
N PRO A 189 -0.30 -22.48 -12.75
CA PRO A 189 -0.73 -23.48 -13.71
C PRO A 189 -2.25 -23.36 -13.84
N MET A 190 -2.69 -22.94 -15.03
CA MET A 190 -4.08 -23.11 -15.44
C MET A 190 -4.27 -24.62 -15.56
N GLU A 191 -4.87 -25.24 -14.55
CA GLU A 191 -5.30 -26.63 -14.64
C GLU A 191 -6.34 -26.70 -15.76
N THR A 192 -5.87 -27.03 -16.96
CA THR A 192 -6.73 -27.39 -18.07
C THR A 192 -7.34 -28.72 -17.70
N GLU A 193 -8.57 -28.69 -17.19
CA GLU A 193 -9.44 -29.86 -17.09
C GLU A 193 -9.50 -30.52 -18.47
N THR A 194 -8.75 -31.60 -18.64
CA THR A 194 -8.87 -32.52 -19.76
C THR A 194 -10.14 -33.33 -19.56
N ASN A 195 -11.10 -33.14 -20.46
CA ASN A 195 -12.32 -33.94 -20.61
C ASN A 195 -12.10 -34.97 -21.73
#